data_AF-A0A1C3F5R5-F1
#
_entry.id   AF-A0A1C3F5R5-F1
#
_cell.length_a   1.000
_cell.length_b   1.000
_cell.length_c   1.000
_cell.angle_alpha   90.00
_cell.angle_beta   90.00
_cell.angle_gamma   90.00
#
_symmetry.space_group_name_H-M   'P 1'
#
loop_
_entity.id
_entity.type
_entity.pdbx_description
1 polymer ?
#
loop_
_entity_poly.entity_id
_entity_poly.type
_entity_poly.pdbx_seq_one_letter_code
_entity_poly.pdbx_strand_id
1 'polypeptide(L)' 'MLQRQQAFAILSARQIIVEGAVGMVQMAIERIEKDGVVTLDEERKAAMVNNLLVSIVSERAIQPVVNTGTVY' A
#
# COMPACT_ATOMS: atom_id res chain seq x y z
N MET A 1 25.13 -20.16 1.94
CA MET A 1 24.06 -19.91 2.94
C MET A 1 23.22 -21.16 3.07
N LEU A 2 22.88 -21.59 4.29
CA LEU A 2 21.92 -22.69 4.51
C LEU A 2 20.52 -22.23 4.06
N GLN A 3 19.68 -23.10 3.50
CA GLN A 3 18.33 -22.74 3.03
C GLN A 3 17.52 -21.93 4.06
N ARG A 4 17.66 -22.28 5.35
CA ARG A 4 17.02 -21.56 6.47
C ARG A 4 17.52 -20.11 6.63
N GLN A 5 18.82 -19.88 6.43
CA GLN A 5 19.41 -18.53 6.51
C GLN A 5 18.95 -17.64 5.35
N GLN A 6 18.80 -18.22 4.14
CA GLN A 6 18.26 -17.48 2.99
C GLN A 6 16.80 -17.08 3.21
N ALA A 7 15.98 -18.02 3.70
CA ALA A 7 14.58 -17.73 4.03
C ALA A 7 14.44 -16.59 5.06
N PHE A 8 15.29 -16.60 6.09
CA PHE A 8 15.31 -15.53 7.10
C PHE A 8 15.70 -14.18 6.50
N ALA A 9 16.77 -14.14 5.69
CA ALA A 9 17.21 -12.91 5.04
C ALA A 9 16.15 -12.31 4.10
N ILE A 10 15.44 -13.17 3.35
CA ILE A 10 14.34 -12.75 2.48
C ILE A 10 13.19 -12.16 3.30
N LEU A 11 12.82 -12.80 4.42
CA LEU A 11 11.76 -12.32 5.30
C LEU A 11 12.11 -10.95 5.90
N SER A 12 13.34 -10.78 6.40
CA SER A 12 13.81 -9.52 6.97
C SER A 12 13.81 -8.39 5.94
N ALA A 13 14.25 -8.67 4.70
CA ALA A 13 14.18 -7.69 3.63
C ALA A 13 12.73 -7.29 3.31
N ARG A 14 11.82 -8.27 3.25
CA ARG A 14 10.39 -8.01 2.99
C ARG A 14 9.75 -7.19 4.10
N GLN A 15 10.14 -7.41 5.36
CA GLN A 15 9.64 -6.62 6.48
C GLN A 15 9.99 -5.12 6.33
N ILE A 16 11.25 -4.81 6.00
CA ILE A 16 11.70 -3.41 5.81
C ILE A 16 10.93 -2.74 4.67
N ILE A 17 10.67 -3.44 3.57
CA ILE A 17 9.90 -2.93 2.44
C ILE A 17 8.46 -2.59 2.86
N VAL A 18 7.82 -3.50 3.60
CA VAL A 18 6.44 -3.30 4.08
C VAL A 18 6.34 -2.14 5.05
N GLU A 19 7.29 -2.01 5.99
CA GLU A 19 7.32 -0.89 6.94
C GLU A 19 7.46 0.46 6.22
N GLY A 20 8.37 0.55 5.23
CA GLY A 20 8.51 1.74 4.39
C GLY A 20 7.24 2.05 3.59
N ALA A 21 6.59 1.02 3.04
CA ALA A 21 5.33 1.16 2.30
C ALA A 21 4.20 1.72 3.17
N VAL A 22 4.02 1.20 4.38
CA VAL A 22 3.00 1.70 5.33
C VAL A 22 3.23 3.19 5.64
N GLY A 23 4.47 3.59 5.91
CA GLY A 23 4.80 5.00 6.14
C GLY A 23 4.49 5.90 4.94
N MET A 24 4.82 5.45 3.72
CA MET A 24 4.52 6.19 2.49
C MET A 24 3.01 6.36 2.27
N VAL A 25 2.22 5.32 2.51
CA VAL A 25 0.75 5.38 2.37
C VAL A 25 0.13 6.30 3.41
N GLN A 26 0.57 6.23 4.66
CA GLN A 26 0.08 7.10 5.72
C GLN A 26 0.32 8.58 5.40
N MET A 27 1.55 8.94 4.99
CA MET A 27 1.88 10.31 4.59
C MET A 27 1.04 10.79 3.39
N ALA A 28 0.78 9.92 2.41
CA ALA A 28 -0.03 10.27 1.25
C ALA A 28 -1.47 10.59 1.65
N ILE A 29 -2.08 9.79 2.51
CA ILE A 29 -3.46 9.99 2.98
C ILE A 29 -3.57 11.25 3.83
N GLU A 30 -2.69 11.42 4.82
CA GLU A 30 -2.67 12.61 5.67
C GLU A 30 -2.56 13.90 4.84
N ARG A 31 -1.75 13.87 3.76
CA ARG A 31 -1.62 15.01 2.85
C ARG A 31 -2.89 15.28 2.03
N ILE A 32 -3.52 14.24 1.49
CA ILE A 32 -4.79 14.39 0.74
C ILE A 32 -5.90 14.95 1.63
N GLU A 33 -6.01 14.45 2.87
CA GLU A 33 -6.97 14.94 3.86
C GLU A 33 -6.68 16.40 4.24
N LYS A 34 -5.41 16.75 4.47
CA LYS A 34 -4.99 18.11 4.81
C LYS A 34 -5.24 19.11 3.69
N ASP A 35 -4.94 18.72 2.45
CA ASP A 35 -5.10 19.58 1.28
C ASP A 35 -6.58 19.69 0.84
N GLY A 36 -7.50 18.94 1.49
CA GLY A 36 -8.94 19.00 1.24
C GLY A 36 -9.33 18.57 -0.17
N VAL A 37 -8.45 17.84 -0.88
CA VAL A 37 -8.63 17.48 -2.28
C VAL A 37 -9.74 16.44 -2.45
N VAL A 38 -9.92 15.57 -1.46
CA VAL A 38 -10.92 14.48 -1.47
C VAL A 38 -11.48 14.27 -0.06
N THR A 39 -12.80 14.15 0.05
CA THR A 39 -13.45 13.65 1.27
C THR A 39 -13.52 12.12 1.20
N LEU A 40 -12.78 11.45 2.08
CA LEU A 40 -12.76 10.00 2.19
C LEU A 40 -13.63 9.59 3.38
N ASP A 41 -14.65 8.78 3.12
CA ASP A 41 -15.27 7.99 4.19
C ASP A 41 -14.35 6.82 4.59
N GLU A 42 -14.66 6.16 5.70
CA GLU A 42 -13.83 5.10 6.27
C GLU A 42 -13.62 3.92 5.29
N GLU A 43 -14.63 3.60 4.48
CA GLU A 43 -14.60 2.51 3.51
C GLU A 43 -13.68 2.84 2.32
N ARG A 44 -13.81 4.04 1.76
CA ARG A 44 -12.94 4.55 0.67
C ARG A 44 -11.51 4.70 1.14
N LYS A 45 -11.29 5.15 2.38
CA LYS A 45 -9.96 5.25 2.99
C LYS A 45 -9.32 3.87 3.07
N ALA A 46 -10.02 2.86 3.58
CA ALA A 46 -9.52 1.49 3.64
C ALA A 46 -9.18 0.93 2.24
N ALA A 47 -10.05 1.16 1.25
CA ALA A 47 -9.81 0.74 -0.13
C ALA A 47 -8.57 1.42 -0.74
N MET A 48 -8.40 2.72 -0.49
CA MET A 48 -7.25 3.49 -0.99
C MET A 48 -5.95 3.05 -0.33
N VAL A 49 -5.95 2.81 0.99
CA VAL A 49 -4.81 2.22 1.73
C VAL A 49 -4.41 0.90 1.08
N ASN A 50 -5.36 -0.01 0.86
CA ASN A 50 -5.09 -1.31 0.25
C ASN A 50 -4.48 -1.17 -1.15
N ASN A 51 -5.08 -0.33 -2.00
CA ASN A 51 -4.61 -0.12 -3.37
C ASN A 51 -3.18 0.45 -3.39
N LEU A 52 -2.88 1.41 -2.52
CA LEU A 52 -1.55 2.01 -2.43
C LEU A 52 -0.52 1.04 -1.83
N LEU A 53 -0.87 0.30 -0.78
CA LEU A 53 0.01 -0.70 -0.18
C LEU A 53 0.37 -1.79 -1.18
N VAL A 54 -0.63 -2.39 -1.84
CA VAL A 54 -0.40 -3.36 -2.92
C VAL A 54 0.43 -2.72 -4.03
N SER A 55 0.18 -1.44 -4.37
CA SER A 55 0.96 -0.69 -5.34
C SER A 55 2.45 -0.64 -5.07
N ILE A 56 2.82 -0.46 -3.80
CA ILE A 56 4.20 -0.24 -3.39
C ILE A 56 4.93 -1.56 -3.15
N VAL A 57 4.23 -2.57 -2.60
CA VAL A 57 4.86 -3.84 -2.19
C VAL A 57 4.80 -4.94 -3.24
N SER A 58 4.03 -4.77 -4.32
CA SER A 58 3.94 -5.78 -5.37
C SER A 58 5.23 -5.86 -6.18
N GLU A 59 5.84 -7.03 -6.20
CA GLU A 59 7.02 -7.35 -7.03
C GLU A 59 6.67 -7.49 -8.54
N ARG A 60 5.38 -7.61 -8.88
CA ARG A 60 4.88 -7.66 -10.26
C ARG A 60 4.17 -6.35 -10.61
N ALA A 61 4.31 -5.90 -11.86
CA ALA A 61 3.53 -4.80 -12.41
C ALA A 61 2.03 -5.06 -12.19
N ILE A 62 1.37 -4.11 -11.53
CA ILE A 62 -0.02 -4.25 -11.13
C ILE A 62 -0.89 -3.70 -12.25
N GLN A 63 -1.95 -4.41 -12.61
CA GLN A 63 -3.04 -3.82 -13.39
C GLN A 63 -3.95 -3.10 -12.40
N PRO A 64 -3.98 -1.75 -12.38
CA PRO A 64 -4.86 -1.03 -11.48
C PRO A 64 -6.30 -1.43 -11.80
N VAL A 65 -6.99 -2.04 -10.83
CA VAL A 65 -8.43 -2.25 -10.93
C VAL A 65 -9.07 -0.91 -10.63
N VAL A 66 -9.15 -0.05 -11.65
CA VAL A 66 -9.90 1.20 -11.58
C VAL A 66 -11.37 0.82 -11.57
N ASN A 67 -11.99 0.83 -10.40
CA ASN A 67 -13.43 0.62 -10.30
C ASN A 67 -14.12 1.89 -10.79
N THR A 68 -14.53 1.89 -12.06
CA THR A 68 -15.37 2.94 -12.67
C THR A 68 -16.85 2.74 -12.36
N GLY A 69 -17.20 1.79 -11.48
CA GLY A 69 -18.54 1.62 -10.99
C GLY A 69 -18.96 2.89 -10.23
N THR A 70 -19.94 3.60 -10.76
CA THR A 70 -20.69 4.63 -10.05
C THR A 70 -21.11 4.06 -8.69
N VAL A 71 -20.48 4.57 -7.63
CA VAL A 71 -20.95 4.38 -6.26
C VAL A 71 -22.25 5.16 -6.15
N TYR A 72 -23.37 4.45 -6.31
CA TYR A 72 -24.68 4.93 -5.88
C TYR A 72 -24.82 4.73 -4.38
#